data_AF-A0A538NRB7-F1
#
_entry.id   AF-A0A538NRB7-F1
#
_cell.length_a   1.000
_cell.length_b   1.000
_cell.length_c   1.000
_cell.angle_alpha   90.00
_cell.angle_beta   90.00
_cell.angle_gamma   90.00
#
_symmetry.space_group_name_H-M   'P 1'
#
loop_
_entity.id
_entity.type
_entity.pdbx_description
1 polymer ?
#
loop_
_entity_poly.entity_id
_entity_poly.type
_entity_poly.pdbx_seq_one_letter_code
_entity_poly.pdbx_strand_id
1 'polypeptide(L)' 'MEKDTSVDKASARVTAKTSIFRMEDGKKVAGKFSDLKVGQTVEASFTGAVSSSYPVQGAASEIVILQTR' A
#
# COMPACT_ATOMS: atom_id res chain seq x y z
N MET A 1 17.90 15.67 -5.66
CA MET A 1 16.58 15.58 -6.30
C MET A 1 16.41 14.15 -6.77
N GLU A 2 15.60 13.37 -6.06
CA GLU A 2 15.28 11.99 -6.42
C GLU A 2 13.91 12.01 -7.09
N LYS A 3 13.88 11.61 -8.37
CA LYS A 3 12.88 11.99 -9.36
C LYS A 3 11.85 10.87 -9.57
N ASP A 4 11.30 10.31 -8.50
CA ASP A 4 10.22 9.30 -8.63
C ASP A 4 9.42 9.08 -7.34
N THR A 5 9.08 10.12 -6.58
CA THR A 5 8.04 10.02 -5.53
C THR A 5 7.47 11.41 -5.27
N SER A 6 6.31 11.72 -5.84
CA SER A 6 5.69 13.05 -5.68
C SER A 6 4.88 13.22 -4.38
N VAL A 7 4.80 12.20 -3.51
CA VAL A 7 4.08 12.29 -2.24
C VAL A 7 4.74 11.42 -1.15
N ASP A 8 5.13 12.05 -0.04
CA ASP A 8 5.73 11.42 1.13
C ASP A 8 4.68 10.79 2.09
N LYS A 9 3.40 11.12 1.91
CA LYS A 9 2.28 10.65 2.76
C LYS A 9 1.02 10.37 1.94
N ALA A 10 0.48 9.16 2.09
CA ALA A 10 -0.82 8.76 1.57
C ALA A 10 -1.66 8.13 2.69
N SER A 11 -2.94 8.45 2.73
CA SER A 11 -3.91 7.80 3.62
C SER A 11 -4.70 6.77 2.80
N ALA A 12 -4.27 5.52 2.91
CA ALA A 12 -4.90 4.39 2.24
C ALA A 12 -6.02 3.80 3.08
N ARG A 13 -7.27 3.89 2.62
CA ARG A 13 -8.38 3.18 3.25
C ARG A 13 -8.38 1.73 2.79
N VAL A 14 -8.13 0.82 3.73
CA VAL A 14 -8.26 -0.62 3.49
C VAL A 14 -9.72 -1.02 3.67
N THR A 15 -10.28 -1.71 2.68
CA THR A 15 -11.66 -2.19 2.69
C THR A 15 -11.69 -3.70 2.42
N ALA A 16 -12.86 -4.34 2.54
CA ALA A 16 -13.00 -5.76 2.19
C ALA A 16 -12.71 -6.08 0.70
N LYS A 17 -12.64 -5.06 -0.16
CA LYS A 17 -12.26 -5.19 -1.57
C LYS A 17 -10.76 -5.05 -1.81
N THR A 18 -10.00 -4.68 -0.78
CA THR A 18 -8.55 -4.49 -0.87
C THR A 18 -7.86 -5.84 -0.79
N SER A 19 -7.15 -6.21 -1.85
CA SER A 19 -6.34 -7.42 -1.88
C SER A 19 -5.02 -7.17 -1.16
N ILE A 20 -4.71 -7.98 -0.16
CA ILE A 20 -3.48 -7.84 0.62
C ILE A 20 -2.54 -8.97 0.26
N PHE A 21 -1.29 -8.63 0.03
CA PHE A 21 -0.23 -9.56 -0.30
C PHE A 21 1.00 -9.29 0.54
N ARG A 22 1.85 -10.30 0.66
CA ARG A 22 3.16 -10.23 1.30
C ARG A 22 4.21 -10.68 0.32
N MET A 23 5.38 -10.06 0.39
CA MET A 23 6.57 -10.56 -0.28
C MET A 23 7.27 -11.53 0.67
N GLU A 24 7.27 -12.81 0.29
CA GLU A 24 8.00 -13.89 0.97
C GLU A 24 8.97 -14.49 -0.05
N ASP A 25 10.28 -14.54 0.25
CA ASP A 25 11.31 -15.08 -0.66
C ASP A 25 11.24 -14.52 -2.09
N GLY A 26 10.96 -13.21 -2.21
CA GLY A 26 10.83 -12.53 -3.51
C GLY A 26 9.56 -12.89 -4.29
N LYS A 27 8.62 -13.61 -3.69
CA LYS A 27 7.33 -13.99 -4.28
C LYS A 27 6.18 -13.32 -3.55
N LYS A 28 5.22 -12.83 -4.34
CA LYS A 28 3.96 -12.28 -3.84
C LYS A 28 3.05 -13.43 -3.40
N VAL A 29 2.81 -13.54 -2.10
CA VAL A 29 1.88 -14.50 -1.50
C VAL A 29 0.64 -13.78 -0.96
N ALA A 30 -0.50 -14.47 -0.91
CA ALA A 30 -1.71 -13.92 -0.32
C ALA A 30 -1.48 -13.60 1.17
N GLY A 31 -1.74 -12.35 1.54
CA GLY A 31 -1.65 -11.84 2.91
C GLY A 31 -3.02 -11.56 3.49
N LYS A 32 -3.05 -11.21 4.77
CA LYS A 32 -4.25 -10.76 5.47
C LYS A 32 -4.00 -9.40 6.09
N PHE A 33 -5.09 -8.72 6.47
CA PHE A 33 -4.98 -7.42 7.14
C PHE A 33 -4.18 -7.50 8.45
N SER A 34 -4.29 -8.61 9.18
CA SER A 34 -3.52 -8.87 10.41
C SER A 34 -2.02 -8.95 10.20
N ASP A 35 -1.55 -9.13 8.96
CA ASP A 35 -0.12 -9.10 8.65
C ASP A 35 0.44 -7.68 8.54
N LEU A 36 -0.44 -6.69 8.35
CA LEU A 36 -0.04 -5.28 8.35
C LEU A 36 0.27 -4.87 9.79
N LYS A 37 1.47 -4.33 9.98
CA LYS A 37 1.96 -3.81 11.26
C LYS A 37 2.52 -2.41 11.04
N VAL A 38 2.32 -1.56 12.04
CA VAL A 38 2.87 -0.20 12.05
C VAL A 38 4.40 -0.29 11.94
N GLY A 39 4.98 0.53 11.06
CA GLY A 39 6.42 0.54 10.78
C GLY A 39 6.88 -0.38 9.65
N GLN A 40 5.98 -1.18 9.04
CA GLN A 40 6.30 -1.93 7.82
C GLN A 40 6.26 -1.06 6.57
N THR A 41 7.15 -1.36 5.63
CA THR A 41 7.11 -0.78 4.28
C THR A 41 6.10 -1.56 3.43
N VAL A 42 5.13 -0.85 2.87
CA VAL A 42 4.11 -1.42 2.00
C VAL A 42 4.00 -0.61 0.71
N GLU A 43 3.67 -1.29 -0.38
CA GLU A 43 3.24 -0.69 -1.62
C GLU A 43 1.70 -0.70 -1.64
N ALA A 44 1.09 0.47 -1.81
CA ALA A 44 -0.36 0.60 -1.90
C ALA A 44 -0.76 1.09 -3.30
N SER A 45 -1.56 0.28 -3.99
CA SER A 45 -2.09 0.58 -5.32
C SER A 45 -3.55 1.04 -5.20
N PHE A 46 -3.89 2.14 -5.88
CA PHE A 46 -5.22 2.74 -5.86
C PHE A 46 -5.82 2.68 -7.27
N THR A 47 -6.93 1.96 -7.46
CA THR A 47 -7.65 1.94 -8.76
C THR A 47 -8.77 2.97 -8.74
N GLY A 48 -8.47 4.19 -9.18
CA GLY A 48 -9.46 5.26 -9.31
C GLY A 48 -8.82 6.61 -9.55
N ALA A 49 -9.65 7.63 -9.79
CA ALA A 49 -9.20 9.02 -9.74
C ALA A 49 -8.70 9.31 -8.32
N VAL A 50 -7.38 9.24 -8.12
CA VAL A 50 -6.76 9.74 -6.90
C VAL A 50 -7.09 11.22 -6.85
N SER A 51 -7.77 11.64 -5.78
CA SER A 51 -8.03 13.06 -5.60
C SER A 51 -6.66 13.75 -5.51
N SER A 52 -6.44 14.78 -6.32
CA SER A 52 -5.27 15.66 -6.27
C SER A 52 -5.31 16.54 -5.01
N SER A 53 -5.56 15.93 -3.85
CA SER A 53 -5.53 16.53 -2.52
C SER A 53 -4.35 15.91 -1.77
N TYR A 54 -3.65 16.74 -0.98
CA TYR A 54 -2.54 16.29 -0.16
C TYR A 54 -2.98 16.24 1.33
N PRO A 55 -2.80 15.11 2.04
CA PRO A 55 -2.30 13.83 1.53
C PRO A 55 -3.32 13.14 0.61
N VAL A 56 -2.81 12.36 -0.34
CA VAL A 56 -3.65 11.56 -1.23
C VAL A 56 -4.47 10.61 -0.37
N GLN A 57 -5.79 10.75 -0.45
CA GLN A 57 -6.76 9.91 0.22
C GLN A 57 -7.47 9.05 -0.82
N GLY A 58 -7.44 7.74 -0.63
CA GLY A 58 -8.05 6.81 -1.57
C GLY A 58 -8.32 5.45 -0.94
N ALA A 59 -9.28 4.73 -1.49
CA ALA A 59 -9.44 3.31 -1.19
C ALA A 59 -8.34 2.54 -1.91
N ALA A 60 -7.52 1.80 -1.15
CA ALA A 60 -6.50 0.95 -1.75
C ALA A 60 -7.19 -0.27 -2.38
N SER A 61 -6.82 -0.59 -3.60
CA SER A 61 -7.29 -1.77 -4.31
C SER A 61 -6.38 -2.96 -4.03
N GLU A 62 -5.10 -2.68 -3.85
CA GLU A 62 -4.10 -3.68 -3.53
C GLU A 62 -3.06 -3.10 -2.56
N ILE A 63 -2.63 -3.92 -1.59
CA ILE A 63 -1.52 -3.61 -0.70
C ILE A 63 -0.55 -4.78 -0.73
N VAL A 64 0.73 -4.49 -0.99
CA VAL A 64 1.82 -5.46 -0.97
C VAL A 64 2.79 -5.10 0.13
N ILE A 65 2.98 -5.99 1.10
CA ILE A 65 3.96 -5.82 2.18
C ILE A 65 5.34 -6.17 1.62
N LEU A 66 6.23 -5.18 1.54
CA LEU A 66 7.55 -5.32 0.91
C LEU A 66 8.65 -5.76 1.89
N GLN A 67 8.53 -5.38 3.17
CA GLN A 67 9.57 -5.68 4.15
C GLN A 67 8.97 -6.14 5.48
N THR A 68 9.13 -7.43 5.74
CA THR A 68 9.06 -8.05 7.06
C THR A 68 10.48 -8.03 7.63
N ARG A 69 10.72 -7.21 8.66
CA ARG A 69 12.01 -7.19 9.37
C ARG A 69 11.96 -8.06 10.60
#